data_AF-A0A0S6UK70-F1
#
_entry.id   AF-A0A0S6UK70-F1
#
_cell.length_a   1.000
_cell.length_b   1.000
_cell.length_c   1.000
_cell.angle_alpha   90.00
_cell.angle_beta   90.00
_cell.angle_gamma   90.00
#
_symmetry.space_group_name_H-M   'P 1'
#
loop_
_entity.id
_entity.type
_entity.pdbx_description
1 polymer ?
#
loop_
_entity_poly.entity_id
_entity_poly.type
_entity_poly.pdbx_seq_one_letter_code
_entity_poly.pdbx_strand_id
1 'polypeptide(L)'
;MKKGRFFMNSREREQEALKWQDRARRDLRVAKMLFYDKEPEFDLACYLSQQCAEKSLKALLIRLGIRFAYKHDLDYLVGLLHTGGAREIL
;
A
#
# COMPACT_ATOMS: atom_id res chain seq x y z
N MET A 1 16.68 -27.49 -5.25
CA MET A 1 16.10 -26.62 -6.31
C MET A 1 15.56 -25.34 -5.66
N LYS A 2 16.22 -24.19 -5.83
CA LYS A 2 15.76 -22.90 -5.28
C LYS A 2 14.80 -22.27 -6.30
N LYS A 3 13.53 -22.11 -5.95
CA LYS A 3 12.51 -21.47 -6.82
C LYS A 3 13.00 -20.09 -7.26
N GLY A 4 13.13 -19.91 -8.58
CA GLY A 4 13.58 -18.69 -9.23
C GLY A 4 12.73 -17.48 -8.82
N ARG A 5 13.45 -16.43 -8.46
CA ARG A 5 13.04 -15.12 -7.95
C ARG A 5 12.16 -14.39 -8.99
N PHE A 6 10.83 -14.39 -8.82
CA PHE A 6 9.92 -13.66 -9.73
C PHE A 6 10.29 -12.17 -9.77
N PHE A 7 10.69 -11.70 -10.95
CA PHE A 7 10.76 -10.28 -11.30
C PHE A 7 9.49 -9.96 -12.06
N MET A 8 8.62 -9.10 -11.51
CA MET A 8 7.48 -8.58 -12.27
C MET A 8 7.99 -7.59 -13.33
N ASN A 9 7.50 -7.73 -14.56
CA ASN A 9 7.72 -6.73 -15.60
C ASN A 9 6.90 -5.45 -15.33
N SER A 10 7.14 -4.38 -16.08
CA SER A 10 6.49 -3.08 -15.86
C SER A 10 4.96 -3.14 -15.92
N ARG A 11 4.39 -3.93 -16.84
CA ARG A 11 2.94 -4.11 -16.99
C ARG A 11 2.33 -4.90 -15.83
N GLU A 12 3.00 -5.95 -15.39
CA GLU A 12 2.57 -6.75 -14.23
C GLU A 12 2.60 -5.92 -12.95
N ARG A 13 3.65 -5.11 -12.76
CA ARG A 13 3.74 -4.18 -11.62
C ARG A 13 2.62 -3.16 -11.66
N GLU A 14 2.31 -2.61 -12.82
CA GLU A 14 1.21 -1.65 -12.95
C GLU A 14 -0.14 -2.27 -12.56
N GLN A 15 -0.44 -3.46 -13.10
CA GLN A 15 -1.68 -4.16 -12.77
C GLN A 15 -1.76 -4.51 -11.29
N GLU A 16 -0.67 -4.96 -10.69
CA GLU A 16 -0.65 -5.27 -9.27
C GLU A 16 -0.78 -4.01 -8.41
N ALA A 17 -0.10 -2.92 -8.75
CA ALA A 17 -0.26 -1.63 -8.08
C ALA A 17 -1.72 -1.14 -8.11
N LEU A 18 -2.41 -1.25 -9.24
CA LEU A 18 -3.82 -0.90 -9.35
C LEU A 18 -4.71 -1.73 -8.42
N LYS A 19 -4.47 -3.04 -8.29
CA LYS A 19 -5.21 -3.89 -7.34
C LYS A 19 -5.02 -3.44 -5.89
N TRP A 20 -3.80 -3.07 -5.51
CA TRP A 20 -3.52 -2.53 -4.17
C TRP A 20 -4.21 -1.19 -3.95
N GLN A 21 -4.20 -0.33 -4.96
CA GLN A 21 -4.90 0.95 -4.95
C GLN A 21 -6.43 0.76 -4.80
N ASP A 22 -7.03 -0.24 -5.47
CA ASP A 22 -8.45 -0.58 -5.32
C ASP A 22 -8.79 -1.10 -3.92
N ARG A 23 -7.88 -1.81 -3.27
CA ARG A 23 -8.06 -2.22 -1.87
C ARG A 23 -8.00 -1.00 -0.94
N ALA A 24 -7.02 -0.11 -1.12
CA ALA A 24 -6.91 1.13 -0.35
C ALA A 24 -8.16 2.00 -0.47
N ARG A 25 -8.67 2.19 -1.71
CA ARG A 25 -9.93 2.92 -1.96
C ARG A 25 -11.12 2.30 -1.25
N ARG A 26 -11.21 0.96 -1.21
CA ARG A 26 -12.26 0.25 -0.48
C ARG A 26 -12.18 0.52 1.01
N ASP A 27 -11.00 0.42 1.61
CA ASP A 27 -10.82 0.70 3.03
C ASP A 27 -11.23 2.15 3.35
N LEU A 28 -10.79 3.13 2.57
CA LEU A 28 -11.15 4.54 2.80
C LEU A 28 -12.66 4.76 2.70
N ARG A 29 -13.32 4.13 1.71
CA ARG A 29 -14.77 4.23 1.58
C ARG A 29 -15.48 3.69 2.83
N VAL A 30 -15.08 2.50 3.29
CA VAL A 30 -15.70 1.88 4.47
C VAL A 30 -15.36 2.66 5.75
N ALA A 31 -14.13 3.13 5.91
CA ALA A 31 -13.74 4.00 7.02
C ALA A 31 -14.63 5.25 7.11
N LYS A 32 -14.89 5.91 5.98
CA LYS A 32 -15.80 7.05 5.90
C LYS A 32 -17.24 6.67 6.27
N MET A 33 -17.73 5.53 5.78
CA MET A 33 -19.08 5.06 6.13
C MET A 33 -19.24 4.86 7.63
N LEU A 34 -18.25 4.22 8.28
CA LEU A 34 -18.26 3.97 9.72
C LEU A 34 -18.08 5.24 10.55
N PHE A 35 -17.27 6.18 10.08
CA PHE A 35 -17.03 7.44 10.80
C PHE A 35 -18.26 8.37 10.79
N TYR A 36 -19.01 8.38 9.68
CA TYR A 36 -20.18 9.24 9.49
C TYR A 36 -21.52 8.52 9.75
N ASP A 37 -21.50 7.31 10.29
CA ASP A 37 -22.72 6.59 10.66
C ASP A 37 -23.47 7.33 11.80
N LYS A 38 -24.74 6.99 12.01
CA LYS A 38 -25.51 7.50 13.16
C LYS A 38 -24.98 6.96 14.48
N GLU A 39 -24.42 5.75 14.46
CA GLU A 39 -23.71 5.12 15.58
C GLU A 39 -22.27 4.82 15.12
N PRO A 40 -21.35 5.80 15.22
CA PRO A 40 -20.02 5.64 14.63
C PRO A 40 -19.16 4.56 15.28
N GLU A 41 -18.48 3.78 14.44
CA GLU A 41 -17.48 2.77 14.85
C GLU A 41 -16.07 3.32 14.66
N PHE A 42 -15.64 4.23 15.55
CA PHE A 42 -14.41 5.00 15.39
C PHE A 42 -13.14 4.14 15.36
N ASP A 43 -13.04 3.12 16.21
CA ASP A 43 -11.87 2.24 16.25
C ASP A 43 -11.67 1.51 14.92
N LEU A 44 -12.77 1.01 14.33
CA LEU A 44 -12.74 0.34 13.04
C LEU A 44 -12.47 1.34 11.90
N ALA A 45 -13.01 2.55 11.98
CA ALA A 45 -12.71 3.62 11.02
C ALA A 45 -11.22 4.01 11.04
N CYS A 46 -10.61 4.11 12.22
CA CYS A 46 -9.17 4.36 12.38
C CYS A 46 -8.33 3.21 11.83
N TYR A 47 -8.68 1.96 12.16
CA TYR A 47 -8.00 0.77 11.62
C TYR A 47 -8.03 0.73 10.09
N LEU A 48 -9.19 0.96 9.48
CA LEU A 48 -9.32 0.98 8.01
C LEU A 48 -8.59 2.17 7.38
N SER A 49 -8.53 3.32 8.04
CA SER A 49 -7.75 4.47 7.58
C SER A 49 -6.25 4.15 7.56
N GLN A 50 -5.75 3.47 8.60
CA GLN A 50 -4.37 2.99 8.67
C GLN A 50 -4.06 1.98 7.55
N GLN A 51 -4.97 1.03 7.31
CA GLN A 51 -4.83 0.06 6.22
C GLN A 51 -4.89 0.70 4.82
N CYS A 52 -5.70 1.73 4.64
CA CYS A 52 -5.73 2.53 3.41
C CYS A 52 -4.35 3.16 3.13
N ALA A 53 -3.74 3.78 4.14
CA ALA A 53 -2.42 4.39 4.01
C ALA A 53 -1.36 3.34 3.62
N GLU A 54 -1.32 2.20 4.33
CA GLU A 54 -0.38 1.13 4.01
C GLU A 54 -0.53 0.58 2.59
N LYS A 55 -1.78 0.28 2.18
CA LYS A 55 -2.05 -0.31 0.87
C LYS A 55 -1.72 0.68 -0.25
N SER A 56 -1.91 1.97 -0.01
CA SER A 56 -1.51 3.03 -0.94
C SER A 56 0.01 3.09 -1.11
N LEU A 57 0.77 3.04 0.00
CA LEU A 57 2.24 2.99 -0.04
C LEU A 57 2.75 1.72 -0.74
N LYS A 58 2.14 0.56 -0.45
CA LYS A 58 2.47 -0.71 -1.12
C LYS A 58 2.19 -0.62 -2.62
N ALA A 59 1.08 -0.02 -3.06
CA ALA A 59 0.80 0.21 -4.48
C ALA A 59 1.90 1.05 -5.15
N LEU A 60 2.34 2.14 -4.51
CA LEU A 60 3.40 2.99 -5.01
C LEU A 60 4.75 2.25 -5.11
N LEU A 61 5.15 1.53 -4.05
CA LEU A 61 6.38 0.73 -4.04
C LEU A 61 6.38 -0.33 -5.16
N ILE A 62 5.25 -1.01 -5.38
CA ILE A 62 5.10 -1.98 -6.48
C ILE A 62 5.30 -1.29 -7.82
N ARG A 63 4.64 -0.15 -8.06
CA ARG A 63 4.78 0.59 -9.32
C ARG A 63 6.24 0.99 -9.57
N LEU A 64 6.95 1.45 -8.53
CA LEU A 64 8.37 1.79 -8.57
C LEU A 64 9.31 0.57 -8.65
N GLY A 65 8.79 -0.66 -8.54
CA GLY A 65 9.62 -1.87 -8.53
C GLY A 65 10.44 -2.06 -7.25
N ILE A 66 10.13 -1.32 -6.19
CA ILE A 66 10.79 -1.41 -4.89
C ILE A 66 10.19 -2.59 -4.12
N ARG A 67 11.05 -3.53 -3.71
CA ARG A 67 10.65 -4.68 -2.89
C ARG A 67 10.48 -4.25 -1.44
N PHE A 68 9.46 -4.80 -0.78
CA PHE A 68 9.20 -4.60 0.64
C PHE A 68 8.84 -5.93 1.29
N ALA A 69 9.07 -6.05 2.60
CA ALA A 69 8.51 -7.13 3.38
C ALA A 69 7.02 -6.87 3.65
N TYR A 70 6.18 -7.90 3.64
CA TYR A 70 4.77 -7.80 4.02
C TYR A 70 4.63 -7.62 5.54
N LYS A 71 4.93 -6.41 6.00
CA LYS A 71 4.74 -5.94 7.37
C LYS A 71 3.68 -4.84 7.39
N HIS A 72 3.03 -4.69 8.52
CA HIS A 72 2.05 -3.63 8.79
C HIS A 72 2.74 -2.48 9.54
N ASP A 73 3.64 -1.78 8.84
CA ASP A 73 4.53 -0.76 9.41
C ASP A 73 4.67 0.40 8.42
N LEU A 74 4.05 1.54 8.73
CA LEU A 74 4.03 2.72 7.87
C LEU A 74 5.41 3.38 7.77
N ASP A 75 6.13 3.49 8.87
CA ASP A 75 7.45 4.13 8.91
C ASP A 75 8.45 3.35 8.06
N TYR A 76 8.40 2.02 8.13
CA TYR A 76 9.17 1.15 7.24
C TYR A 76 8.84 1.39 5.77
N LEU A 77 7.56 1.40 5.40
CA LEU A 77 7.13 1.59 4.00
C LEU A 77 7.52 2.97 3.45
N VAL A 78 7.38 4.02 4.27
CA VAL A 78 7.80 5.38 3.91
C VAL A 78 9.33 5.49 3.82
N GLY A 79 10.07 4.82 4.72
CA GLY A 79 11.53 4.77 4.67
C GLY A 79 12.08 4.15 3.38
N LEU A 80 11.37 3.16 2.81
CA LEU A 80 11.72 2.57 1.52
C LEU A 80 11.58 3.56 0.35
N LEU A 81 10.62 4.48 0.41
CA LEU A 81 10.45 5.50 -0.64
C LEU A 81 11.59 6.52 -0.62
N HIS A 82 12.04 6.93 0.57
CA HIS A 82 13.17 7.86 0.71
C HIS A 82 14.48 7.24 0.24
N THR A 83 14.72 5.98 0.59
CA THR A 83 15.98 5.29 0.27
C THR A 83 16.01 4.70 -1.14
N GLY A 84 14.86 4.30 -1.68
CA GLY A 84 14.71 3.79 -3.04
C GLY A 84 14.58 4.87 -4.11
N GLY A 85 13.93 6.00 -3.81
CA GLY A 85 13.75 7.12 -4.75
C GLY A 85 14.98 8.01 -4.93
N ALA A 86 15.90 8.04 -3.96
CA ALA A 86 17.12 8.85 -4.01
C ALA A 86 18.16 8.36 -5.04
N ARG A 87 17.99 7.19 -5.66
CA ARG A 87 18.93 6.65 -6.66
C ARG A 87 18.57 6.95 -8.12
N GLU A 88 17.40 7.51 -8.40
CA GLU A 88 16.97 7.81 -9.79
C GLU A 88 16.70 9.30 -10.06
N ILE A 89 16.89 10.20 -9.08
CA ILE A 89 16.57 11.64 -9.21
C ILE A 89 17.77 12.58 -8.91
N LEU A 90 18.96 12.06 -8.60
CA LEU A 90 20.22 12.83 -8.54
C LEU A 90 21.23 12.24 -9.51
#